data_AF-A0AAD9LUG9-F1
#
_entry.id   AF-A0AAD9LUG9-F1
#
_cell.length_a   1.000
_cell.length_b   1.000
_cell.length_c   1.000
_cell.angle_alpha   90.00
_cell.angle_beta   90.00
_cell.angle_gamma   90.00
#
_symmetry.space_group_name_H-M   'P 1'
#
loop_
_entity.id
_entity.type
_entity.pdbx_description
1 polymer ?
#
loop_
_entity_poly.entity_id
_entity_poly.type
_entity_poly.pdbx_seq_one_letter_code
_entity_poly.pdbx_strand_id
1 'polypeptide(L)'
;MLSSLPSPTVPTVSSRLPCLNSFVVLTKKPSVRRLSRRRGSITSSCSTSSNTSDDESDASDLESEDCCVVYESYAAVTKRNNQPANIRWSDLQRAQNTAEIADLLTALRLKRRHTRDGEALELAALELCFEFLTMEELQCATQVCTAFHDVVASSEMLFTGLYCHQWRSKMLPEAYVTLPYTDQLALCAARLPDTDYELSTRSSVNRLPNGKYHVVNNSMLRNFEKGAVDSLRGAKKLPVLSCARALHKNISYYEVGLKGCGSVGLASVSDAATRNAYGFGSGEHVGWKGISYAYHGNDGDFVFNDGTKPYGGEWSAFGPSWGRAVAQPENQEEDAPMFTVGCGLDADKHQVFFTLNGEMVGAAPTEVLPGDFAAAVSLHAFGDEAVINAGAAPFLFDIEGFCASP
;
A
#
# COMPACT_ATOMS: atom_id res chain seq x y z
N MET A 1 -26.85 54.57 -7.94
CA MET A 1 -25.58 54.39 -8.67
C MET A 1 -24.98 53.07 -8.23
N LEU A 2 -24.90 52.12 -9.16
CA LEU A 2 -24.34 50.78 -8.96
C LEU A 2 -22.82 50.89 -8.83
N SER A 3 -22.23 50.25 -7.81
CA SER A 3 -20.79 49.97 -7.79
C SER A 3 -20.57 48.51 -7.39
N SER A 4 -19.93 47.83 -8.34
CA SER A 4 -19.67 46.41 -8.52
C SER A 4 -18.88 45.75 -7.39
N LEU A 5 -19.33 44.56 -7.01
CA LEU A 5 -18.56 43.55 -6.28
C LEU A 5 -17.35 43.10 -7.11
N PRO A 6 -16.20 42.77 -6.48
CA PRO A 6 -15.05 42.20 -7.17
C PRO A 6 -15.29 40.71 -7.50
N SER A 7 -14.95 40.34 -8.73
CA SER A 7 -15.01 38.98 -9.25
C SER A 7 -14.04 38.03 -8.53
N PRO A 8 -14.36 36.72 -8.43
CA PRO A 8 -13.47 35.73 -7.82
C PRO A 8 -12.29 35.43 -8.75
N THR A 9 -11.09 35.53 -8.21
CA THR A 9 -9.83 35.13 -8.83
C THR A 9 -9.77 33.61 -8.93
N VAL A 10 -9.71 33.09 -10.15
CA VAL A 10 -9.47 31.68 -10.46
C VAL A 10 -8.01 31.36 -10.16
N PRO A 11 -7.68 30.32 -9.36
CA PRO A 11 -6.31 29.87 -9.24
C PRO A 11 -5.91 29.12 -10.52
N THR A 12 -4.88 29.62 -11.21
CA THR A 12 -4.21 28.93 -12.31
C THR A 12 -3.52 27.69 -11.79
N VAL A 13 -4.17 26.54 -11.94
CA VAL A 13 -3.56 25.22 -11.77
C VAL A 13 -2.56 25.01 -12.91
N SER A 14 -1.28 25.13 -12.61
CA SER A 14 -0.18 24.69 -13.48
C SER A 14 0.72 23.74 -12.70
N SER A 15 0.32 22.48 -12.65
CA SER A 15 1.24 21.35 -12.55
C SER A 15 0.74 20.26 -13.49
N ARG A 16 1.34 20.19 -14.68
CA ARG A 16 1.15 19.07 -15.59
C ARG A 16 1.70 17.81 -14.91
N LEU A 17 0.82 16.87 -14.58
CA LEU A 17 1.19 15.49 -14.31
C LEU A 17 1.84 14.90 -15.58
N PRO A 18 2.95 14.15 -15.49
CA PRO A 18 3.54 13.50 -16.64
C PRO A 18 2.72 12.25 -17.02
N CYS A 19 2.05 12.34 -18.18
CA CYS A 19 1.68 11.26 -19.09
C CYS A 19 1.14 9.94 -18.52
N LEU A 20 -0.20 9.85 -18.41
CA LEU A 20 -0.95 8.60 -18.61
C LEU A 20 -1.55 8.64 -20.02
N ASN A 21 -1.12 7.73 -20.90
CA ASN A 21 -1.80 7.38 -22.14
C ASN A 21 -1.44 5.93 -22.48
N SER A 22 -1.99 5.00 -21.69
CA SER A 22 -1.92 3.56 -21.94
C SER A 22 -3.33 3.04 -22.11
N PHE A 23 -3.90 3.26 -23.31
CA PHE A 23 -5.08 2.51 -23.73
C PHE A 23 -4.63 1.22 -24.41
N VAL A 24 -5.04 0.07 -23.88
CA VAL A 24 -4.97 -1.20 -24.60
C VAL A 24 -6.24 -1.32 -25.44
N VAL A 25 -6.12 -1.18 -26.76
CA VAL A 25 -7.22 -1.35 -27.70
C VAL A 25 -7.17 -2.77 -28.27
N LEU A 26 -8.08 -3.64 -27.85
CA LEU A 26 -8.29 -4.95 -28.46
C LEU A 26 -9.38 -4.82 -29.54
N THR A 27 -9.02 -5.03 -30.81
CA THR A 27 -10.00 -5.21 -31.88
C THR A 27 -9.84 -6.59 -32.53
N LYS A 28 -10.91 -7.38 -32.49
CA LYS A 28 -11.03 -8.64 -33.23
C LYS A 28 -11.49 -8.30 -34.65
N LYS A 29 -10.63 -8.48 -35.65
CA LYS A 29 -11.05 -8.38 -37.07
C LYS A 29 -11.62 -9.71 -37.54
N PRO A 30 -12.82 -9.75 -38.15
CA PRO A 30 -13.27 -10.92 -38.89
C PRO A 30 -12.50 -11.01 -40.21
N SER A 31 -11.85 -12.14 -40.44
CA SER A 31 -11.16 -12.42 -41.70
C SER A 31 -12.20 -12.78 -42.77
N VAL A 32 -12.42 -11.88 -43.73
CA VAL A 32 -13.10 -12.20 -44.99
C VAL A 32 -12.06 -12.10 -46.10
N ARG A 33 -11.44 -13.22 -46.47
CA ARG A 33 -10.70 -13.34 -47.73
C ARG A 33 -11.55 -14.13 -48.74
N ARG A 34 -12.27 -13.40 -49.61
CA ARG A 34 -12.68 -13.93 -50.92
C ARG A 34 -11.45 -14.00 -51.82
N LEU A 35 -11.01 -15.20 -52.16
CA LEU A 35 -10.01 -15.41 -53.20
C LEU A 35 -10.66 -15.26 -54.59
N SER A 36 -10.22 -14.25 -55.34
CA SER A 36 -10.51 -14.10 -56.76
C SER A 36 -9.69 -15.11 -57.57
N ARG A 37 -10.34 -16.14 -58.11
CA ARG A 37 -9.72 -17.04 -59.10
C ARG A 37 -10.05 -16.50 -60.51
N ARG A 38 -9.02 -16.10 -61.26
CA ARG A 38 -9.13 -15.67 -62.66
C ARG A 38 -8.15 -16.46 -63.53
N ARG A 39 -8.69 -17.28 -64.44
CA ARG A 39 -8.19 -17.81 -65.73
C ARG A 39 -8.97 -19.09 -66.00
N GLY A 40 -9.47 -19.42 -67.19
CA GLY A 40 -9.44 -18.84 -68.52
C GLY A 40 -10.23 -19.83 -69.42
N SER A 41 -10.98 -19.30 -70.36
CA SER A 41 -11.87 -20.00 -71.29
C SER A 41 -11.17 -20.97 -72.26
N ILE A 42 -11.88 -22.02 -72.74
CA ILE A 42 -12.25 -22.27 -74.16
C ILE A 42 -13.05 -23.59 -74.32
N THR A 43 -14.30 -23.43 -74.79
CA THR A 43 -15.17 -24.22 -75.72
C THR A 43 -15.34 -25.76 -75.71
N SER A 44 -16.62 -26.16 -75.61
CA SER A 44 -17.42 -26.95 -76.60
C SER A 44 -17.92 -28.36 -76.22
N SER A 45 -19.27 -28.43 -76.14
CA SER A 45 -20.21 -29.44 -76.69
C SER A 45 -20.30 -30.89 -76.15
N CYS A 46 -21.52 -31.18 -75.66
CA CYS A 46 -22.38 -32.36 -75.91
C CYS A 46 -22.26 -33.65 -75.05
N SER A 47 -23.36 -33.91 -74.32
CA SER A 47 -24.11 -35.18 -74.20
C SER A 47 -23.73 -36.26 -73.17
N THR A 48 -24.72 -36.52 -72.31
CA THR A 48 -25.28 -37.81 -71.84
C THR A 48 -24.53 -38.74 -70.87
N SER A 49 -25.30 -39.08 -69.82
CA SER A 49 -25.47 -40.38 -69.14
C SER A 49 -24.41 -40.93 -68.18
N SER A 50 -24.87 -41.03 -66.94
CA SER A 50 -24.86 -42.22 -66.04
C SER A 50 -23.58 -42.69 -65.37
N ASN A 51 -23.75 -42.86 -64.05
CA ASN A 51 -23.32 -43.97 -63.21
C ASN A 51 -21.97 -43.92 -62.49
N THR A 52 -22.13 -43.86 -61.16
CA THR A 52 -21.65 -44.81 -60.14
C THR A 52 -20.25 -44.65 -59.54
N SER A 53 -20.27 -44.94 -58.23
CA SER A 53 -19.21 -45.20 -57.25
C SER A 53 -18.37 -44.02 -56.79
N ASP A 54 -18.86 -43.40 -55.72
CA ASP A 54 -18.05 -42.66 -54.76
C ASP A 54 -17.14 -43.65 -54.01
N ASP A 55 -15.83 -43.47 -54.22
CA ASP A 55 -14.72 -43.98 -53.43
C ASP A 55 -13.99 -42.73 -52.93
N GLU A 56 -14.10 -42.44 -51.64
CA GLU A 56 -13.58 -41.25 -50.95
C GLU A 56 -13.25 -41.67 -49.52
N SER A 57 -12.14 -41.30 -48.90
CA SER A 57 -10.94 -40.62 -49.38
C SER A 57 -9.90 -40.65 -48.26
N ASP A 58 -8.65 -40.67 -48.70
CA ASP A 58 -7.42 -40.60 -47.93
C ASP A 58 -7.35 -39.36 -47.02
N ALA A 59 -6.67 -39.56 -45.90
CA ALA A 59 -6.23 -38.51 -44.99
C ALA A 59 -5.40 -37.46 -45.73
N SER A 60 -5.78 -36.19 -45.59
CA SER A 60 -4.85 -35.08 -45.82
C SER A 60 -4.89 -34.13 -44.63
N ASP A 61 -3.73 -34.09 -43.95
CA ASP A 61 -3.30 -33.08 -43.01
C ASP A 61 -3.62 -31.67 -43.54
N LEU A 62 -4.47 -30.95 -42.80
CA LEU A 62 -4.49 -29.51 -42.85
C LEU A 62 -3.80 -29.02 -41.58
N GLU A 63 -2.53 -28.66 -41.73
CA GLU A 63 -1.80 -27.84 -40.77
C GLU A 63 -2.66 -26.63 -40.41
N SER A 64 -3.04 -26.56 -39.14
CA SER A 64 -3.67 -25.37 -38.59
C SER A 64 -2.58 -24.32 -38.45
N GLU A 65 -2.52 -23.35 -39.36
CA GLU A 65 -1.71 -22.14 -39.20
C GLU A 65 -2.21 -21.36 -37.98
N ASP A 66 -1.71 -21.72 -36.79
CA ASP A 66 -1.90 -20.99 -35.54
C ASP A 66 -1.17 -19.64 -35.64
N CYS A 67 -1.92 -18.62 -36.07
CA CYS A 67 -1.46 -17.23 -36.05
C CYS A 67 -1.28 -16.77 -34.60
N CYS A 68 -0.08 -16.95 -34.05
CA CYS A 68 0.34 -16.35 -32.79
C CYS A 68 0.40 -14.83 -32.95
N VAL A 69 -0.60 -14.13 -32.41
CA VAL A 69 -0.55 -12.67 -32.23
C VAL A 69 0.24 -12.40 -30.95
N VAL A 70 1.41 -11.79 -31.09
CA VAL A 70 2.26 -11.38 -29.97
C VAL A 70 1.97 -9.92 -29.64
N TYR A 71 1.84 -9.60 -28.35
CA TYR A 71 1.66 -8.23 -27.86
C TYR A 71 2.91 -7.80 -27.10
N GLU A 72 3.40 -6.59 -27.40
CA GLU A 72 4.56 -5.97 -26.75
C GLU A 72 4.10 -4.73 -25.98
N SER A 73 4.70 -4.47 -24.81
CA SER A 73 4.31 -3.32 -23.98
C SER A 73 4.88 -2.00 -24.52
N TYR A 74 4.15 -0.92 -24.32
CA TYR A 74 4.53 0.43 -24.77
C TYR A 74 5.89 0.89 -24.18
N ALA A 75 6.21 0.43 -22.96
CA ALA A 75 7.48 0.69 -22.30
C ALA A 75 8.67 -0.02 -22.98
N ALA A 76 8.47 -1.24 -23.50
CA ALA A 76 9.51 -1.97 -24.22
C ALA A 76 9.88 -1.28 -25.56
N VAL A 77 8.86 -0.79 -26.29
CA VAL A 77 9.05 -0.11 -27.58
C VAL A 77 9.69 1.27 -27.42
N THR A 78 9.31 2.04 -26.40
CA THR A 78 9.92 3.36 -26.11
C THR A 78 11.39 3.25 -25.72
N LYS A 79 11.77 2.24 -24.93
CA LYS A 79 13.16 2.00 -24.48
C LYS A 79 14.10 1.64 -25.63
N ARG A 80 13.59 1.01 -26.70
CA ARG A 80 14.37 0.64 -27.90
C ARG A 80 14.67 1.83 -28.81
N ASN A 81 13.77 2.80 -28.90
CA ASN A 81 13.83 3.82 -29.93
C ASN A 81 14.54 5.13 -29.54
N ASN A 82 14.98 5.29 -28.28
CA ASN A 82 15.80 6.42 -27.79
C ASN A 82 15.38 7.83 -28.28
N GLN A 83 14.13 8.02 -28.67
CA GLN A 83 13.54 9.30 -29.06
C GLN A 83 12.11 9.43 -28.53
N PRO A 84 11.71 10.62 -28.04
CA PRO A 84 10.34 10.92 -27.69
C PRO A 84 9.59 11.34 -28.96
N ALA A 85 9.12 10.40 -29.77
CA ALA A 85 8.26 10.70 -30.91
C ALA A 85 7.19 9.62 -31.14
N ASN A 86 6.01 10.09 -31.55
CA ASN A 86 4.78 9.33 -31.84
C ASN A 86 5.02 7.90 -32.32
N ILE A 87 4.81 6.93 -31.41
CA ILE A 87 4.80 5.51 -31.73
C ILE A 87 3.60 5.22 -32.64
N ARG A 88 3.85 4.61 -33.80
CA ARG A 88 2.81 4.13 -34.71
C ARG A 88 2.50 2.67 -34.40
N TRP A 89 1.27 2.25 -34.71
CA TRP A 89 0.82 0.87 -34.51
C TRP A 89 1.73 -0.20 -35.16
N SER A 90 2.41 0.15 -36.26
CA SER A 90 3.41 -0.70 -36.91
C SER A 90 4.62 -1.02 -36.06
N ASP A 91 4.95 -0.16 -35.10
CA ASP A 91 6.16 -0.23 -34.28
C ASP A 91 5.99 -1.24 -33.14
N LEU A 92 4.75 -1.50 -32.71
CA LEU A 92 4.36 -2.52 -31.73
C LEU A 92 4.28 -3.94 -32.33
N GLN A 93 4.39 -4.08 -33.65
CA GLN A 93 4.24 -5.36 -34.36
C GLN A 93 5.57 -6.02 -34.73
N ARG A 94 6.70 -5.61 -34.13
CA ARG A 94 8.03 -6.06 -34.59
C ARG A 94 9.04 -6.35 -33.47
N ALA A 95 8.75 -7.39 -32.69
CA ALA A 95 9.80 -8.14 -32.00
C ALA A 95 9.80 -9.60 -32.47
N GLN A 96 10.78 -9.96 -33.30
CA GLN A 96 11.19 -11.35 -33.47
C GLN A 96 12.26 -11.64 -32.42
N ASN A 97 11.93 -12.56 -31.50
CA ASN A 97 12.83 -13.30 -30.61
C ASN A 97 13.66 -12.52 -29.57
N THR A 98 13.28 -12.66 -28.30
CA THR A 98 14.22 -12.73 -27.17
C THR A 98 13.96 -14.01 -26.38
N ALA A 99 15.02 -14.71 -26.00
CA ALA A 99 14.95 -16.00 -25.30
C ALA A 99 14.17 -15.89 -23.98
N GLU A 100 14.18 -14.73 -23.32
CA GLU A 100 13.41 -14.44 -22.12
C GLU A 100 11.89 -14.46 -22.35
N ILE A 101 11.43 -13.99 -23.52
CA ILE A 101 10.03 -14.11 -23.93
C ILE A 101 9.71 -15.57 -24.24
N ALA A 102 10.65 -16.33 -24.81
CA ALA A 102 10.45 -17.76 -25.04
C ALA A 102 10.29 -18.53 -23.71
N ASP A 103 11.03 -18.16 -22.66
CA ASP A 103 10.90 -18.76 -21.32
C ASP A 103 9.59 -18.37 -20.63
N LEU A 104 9.19 -17.09 -20.70
CA LEU A 104 7.89 -16.62 -20.21
C LEU A 104 6.75 -17.32 -20.95
N LEU A 105 6.84 -17.45 -22.28
CA LEU A 105 5.87 -18.18 -23.09
C LEU A 105 5.89 -19.67 -22.78
N THR A 106 7.03 -20.25 -22.39
CA THR A 106 7.14 -21.66 -21.99
C THR A 106 6.53 -21.90 -20.62
N ALA A 107 6.72 -20.98 -19.67
CA ALA A 107 6.04 -20.98 -18.36
C ALA A 107 4.53 -20.79 -18.51
N LEU A 108 4.10 -19.85 -19.36
CA LEU A 108 2.69 -19.66 -19.71
C LEU A 108 2.13 -20.89 -20.41
N ARG A 109 2.87 -21.54 -21.31
CA ARG A 109 2.50 -22.82 -21.96
C ARG A 109 2.39 -23.97 -20.95
N LEU A 110 3.20 -23.97 -19.90
CA LEU A 110 3.10 -24.94 -18.80
C LEU A 110 1.79 -24.74 -18.02
N LYS A 111 1.44 -23.49 -17.68
CA LYS A 111 0.11 -23.12 -17.12
C LYS A 111 -1.03 -23.47 -18.08
N ARG A 112 -0.83 -23.24 -19.40
CA ARG A 112 -1.76 -23.50 -20.52
C ARG A 112 -2.12 -24.98 -20.68
N ARG A 113 -1.29 -25.93 -20.23
CA ARG A 113 -1.58 -27.37 -20.29
C ARG A 113 -2.54 -27.85 -19.19
N HIS A 114 -2.88 -27.00 -18.22
CA HIS A 114 -3.79 -27.35 -17.13
C HIS A 114 -5.19 -26.75 -17.23
N THR A 115 -5.44 -25.81 -18.15
CA THR A 115 -6.78 -25.24 -18.40
C THR A 115 -7.21 -25.53 -19.84
N ARG A 116 -8.12 -26.48 -20.01
CA ARG A 116 -8.59 -26.97 -21.33
C ARG A 116 -9.66 -26.08 -21.99
N ASP A 117 -10.09 -25.00 -21.34
CA ASP A 117 -11.12 -24.07 -21.83
C ASP A 117 -10.52 -22.74 -22.29
N GLY A 118 -10.84 -22.33 -23.52
CA GLY A 118 -10.40 -21.05 -24.10
C GLY A 118 -10.89 -19.82 -23.34
N GLU A 119 -12.01 -19.93 -22.63
CA GLU A 119 -12.56 -18.89 -21.75
C GLU A 119 -11.61 -18.58 -20.57
N ALA A 120 -10.95 -19.59 -20.01
CA ALA A 120 -9.96 -19.40 -18.95
C ALA A 120 -8.72 -18.61 -19.43
N LEU A 121 -8.39 -18.70 -20.73
CA LEU A 121 -7.27 -17.95 -21.32
C LEU A 121 -7.61 -16.47 -21.50
N GLU A 122 -8.85 -16.17 -21.91
CA GLU A 122 -9.32 -14.79 -22.07
C GLU A 122 -9.39 -14.06 -20.72
N LEU A 123 -9.91 -14.73 -19.68
CA LEU A 123 -9.95 -14.19 -18.32
C LEU A 123 -8.54 -13.97 -17.74
N ALA A 124 -7.61 -14.90 -17.94
CA ALA A 124 -6.22 -14.75 -17.52
C ALA A 124 -5.50 -13.60 -18.26
N ALA A 125 -5.81 -13.38 -19.54
CA ALA A 125 -5.26 -12.26 -20.28
C ALA A 125 -5.79 -10.91 -19.77
N LEU A 126 -7.07 -10.85 -19.40
CA LEU A 126 -7.66 -9.67 -18.77
C LEU A 126 -7.04 -9.37 -17.41
N GLU A 127 -6.83 -10.37 -16.57
CA GLU A 127 -6.16 -10.22 -15.27
C GLU A 127 -4.76 -9.60 -15.43
N LEU A 128 -3.96 -10.09 -16.39
CA LEU A 128 -2.65 -9.51 -16.71
C LEU A 128 -2.74 -8.06 -17.19
N CYS A 129 -3.79 -7.69 -17.92
CA CYS A 129 -4.01 -6.29 -18.30
C CYS A 129 -4.39 -5.43 -17.09
N PHE A 130 -5.17 -5.98 -16.17
CA PHE A 130 -5.67 -5.28 -14.99
C PHE A 130 -4.61 -5.05 -13.92
N GLU A 131 -3.52 -5.83 -13.91
CA GLU A 131 -2.38 -5.65 -12.99
C GLU A 131 -1.73 -4.25 -13.09
N PHE A 132 -1.89 -3.57 -14.24
CA PHE A 132 -1.37 -2.22 -14.47
C PHE A 132 -2.36 -1.10 -14.10
N LEU A 133 -3.58 -1.46 -13.68
CA LEU A 133 -4.60 -0.49 -13.32
C LEU A 133 -4.42 -0.02 -11.87
N THR A 134 -4.71 1.26 -11.65
CA THR A 134 -4.85 1.82 -10.31
C THR A 134 -6.08 1.27 -9.60
N MET A 135 -6.16 1.49 -8.28
CA MET A 135 -7.33 1.14 -7.48
C MET A 135 -8.65 1.71 -8.05
N GLU A 136 -8.64 2.98 -8.46
CA GLU A 136 -9.80 3.66 -9.03
C GLU A 136 -10.19 3.08 -10.39
N GLU A 137 -9.21 2.72 -11.22
CA GLU A 137 -9.43 2.10 -12.53
C GLU A 137 -9.96 0.67 -12.40
N LEU A 138 -9.47 -0.12 -11.44
CA LEU A 138 -10.03 -1.45 -11.13
C LEU A 138 -11.49 -1.35 -10.70
N GLN A 139 -11.82 -0.39 -9.81
CA GLN A 139 -13.20 -0.13 -9.41
C GLN A 139 -14.06 0.26 -10.63
N CYS A 140 -13.57 1.13 -11.50
CA CYS A 140 -14.27 1.46 -12.75
C CYS A 140 -14.45 0.24 -13.65
N ALA A 141 -13.43 -0.62 -13.77
CA ALA A 141 -13.50 -1.84 -14.58
C ALA A 141 -14.63 -2.77 -14.13
N THR A 142 -14.87 -2.89 -12.82
CA THR A 142 -15.99 -3.68 -12.28
C THR A 142 -17.38 -3.19 -12.70
N GLN A 143 -17.48 -1.93 -13.15
CA GLN A 143 -18.75 -1.33 -13.59
C GLN A 143 -18.96 -1.44 -15.11
N VAL A 144 -17.97 -1.91 -15.87
CA VAL A 144 -18.04 -1.97 -17.34
C VAL A 144 -18.94 -3.12 -17.81
N CYS A 145 -18.67 -4.34 -17.35
CA CYS A 145 -19.45 -5.53 -17.67
C CYS A 145 -19.23 -6.64 -16.64
N THR A 146 -20.07 -7.68 -16.68
CA THR A 146 -19.99 -8.83 -15.76
C THR A 146 -18.64 -9.54 -15.85
N ALA A 147 -18.11 -9.76 -17.05
CA ALA A 147 -16.81 -10.42 -17.20
C ALA A 147 -15.66 -9.64 -16.53
N PHE A 148 -15.66 -8.30 -16.62
CA PHE A 148 -14.64 -7.48 -15.96
C PHE A 148 -14.81 -7.51 -14.44
N HIS A 149 -16.05 -7.39 -13.98
CA HIS A 149 -16.37 -7.58 -12.56
C HIS A 149 -15.85 -8.92 -12.06
N ASP A 150 -16.11 -10.02 -12.77
CA ASP A 150 -15.77 -11.37 -12.34
C ASP A 150 -14.25 -11.59 -12.30
N VAL A 151 -13.49 -11.04 -13.27
CA VAL A 151 -12.02 -11.06 -13.23
C VAL A 151 -11.50 -10.31 -12.01
N VAL A 152 -11.99 -9.09 -11.76
CA VAL A 152 -11.50 -8.26 -10.64
C VAL A 152 -11.90 -8.86 -9.30
N ALA A 153 -13.14 -9.34 -9.16
CA ALA A 153 -13.68 -9.85 -7.90
C ALA A 153 -13.16 -11.25 -7.55
N SER A 154 -12.78 -12.05 -8.55
CA SER A 154 -12.27 -13.41 -8.33
C SER A 154 -10.74 -13.49 -8.35
N SER A 155 -10.05 -12.40 -8.71
CA SER A 155 -8.58 -12.38 -8.70
C SER A 155 -8.04 -12.40 -7.28
N GLU A 156 -7.11 -13.31 -7.05
CA GLU A 156 -6.32 -13.40 -5.81
C GLU A 156 -5.16 -12.40 -5.78
N MET A 157 -4.80 -11.82 -6.94
CA MET A 157 -3.52 -11.13 -7.16
C MET A 157 -3.67 -9.63 -7.40
N LEU A 158 -4.78 -9.15 -7.95
CA LEU A 158 -4.92 -7.75 -8.36
C LEU A 158 -4.82 -6.79 -7.15
N PHE A 159 -5.69 -6.95 -6.16
CA PHE A 159 -5.68 -6.07 -4.97
C PHE A 159 -4.50 -6.37 -4.05
N THR A 160 -4.15 -7.65 -3.87
CA THR A 160 -3.02 -8.04 -3.01
C THR A 160 -1.69 -7.57 -3.58
N GLY A 161 -1.51 -7.65 -4.90
CA GLY A 161 -0.36 -7.12 -5.63
C GLY A 161 -0.25 -5.60 -5.52
N LEU A 162 -1.36 -4.88 -5.79
CA LEU A 162 -1.42 -3.43 -5.59
C LEU A 162 -1.06 -3.02 -4.17
N TYR A 163 -1.60 -3.72 -3.16
CA TYR A 163 -1.29 -3.46 -1.77
C TYR A 163 0.21 -3.69 -1.47
N CYS A 164 0.77 -4.82 -1.90
CA CYS A 164 2.17 -5.14 -1.65
C CYS A 164 3.11 -4.09 -2.27
N HIS A 165 2.87 -3.70 -3.53
CA HIS A 165 3.69 -2.71 -4.21
C HIS A 165 3.83 -1.39 -3.43
N GLN A 166 2.81 -1.00 -2.68
CA GLN A 166 2.81 0.23 -1.92
C GLN A 166 3.23 0.07 -0.46
N TRP A 167 2.81 -1.00 0.20
CA TRP A 167 2.83 -1.08 1.67
C TRP A 167 3.74 -2.18 2.22
N ARG A 168 4.14 -3.16 1.40
CA ARG A 168 4.83 -4.35 1.91
C ARG A 168 5.75 -5.00 0.86
N SER A 169 7.01 -5.21 1.22
CA SER A 169 8.01 -5.83 0.35
C SER A 169 7.91 -7.36 0.20
N LYS A 170 7.02 -8.00 0.97
CA LYS A 170 6.77 -9.45 0.98
C LYS A 170 5.34 -9.72 0.52
N MET A 171 5.08 -10.92 0.03
CA MET A 171 3.71 -11.34 -0.24
C MET A 171 2.85 -11.30 1.03
N LEU A 172 1.58 -10.93 0.86
CA LEU A 172 0.59 -10.98 1.93
C LEU A 172 0.34 -12.43 2.39
N PRO A 173 0.05 -12.67 3.68
CA PRO A 173 -0.44 -13.93 4.19
C PRO A 173 -1.65 -14.41 3.41
N GLU A 174 -1.78 -15.73 3.31
CA GLU A 174 -2.91 -16.40 2.66
C GLU A 174 -4.26 -15.87 3.13
N ALA A 175 -4.38 -15.54 4.42
CA ALA A 175 -5.58 -14.94 5.01
C ALA A 175 -6.09 -13.68 4.28
N TYR A 176 -5.22 -12.90 3.64
CA TYR A 176 -5.61 -11.74 2.83
C TYR A 176 -5.94 -12.09 1.38
N VAL A 177 -5.25 -13.09 0.83
CA VAL A 177 -5.40 -13.54 -0.56
C VAL A 177 -6.77 -14.18 -0.76
N THR A 178 -7.26 -14.90 0.25
CA THR A 178 -8.55 -15.58 0.23
C THR A 178 -9.72 -14.69 0.66
N LEU A 179 -9.50 -13.39 0.88
CA LEU A 179 -10.57 -12.48 1.29
C LEU A 179 -11.59 -12.29 0.17
N PRO A 180 -12.89 -12.12 0.51
CA PRO A 180 -13.87 -11.72 -0.48
C PRO A 180 -13.52 -10.34 -1.05
N TYR A 181 -13.96 -10.08 -2.28
CA TYR A 181 -13.72 -8.83 -3.01
C TYR A 181 -13.94 -7.56 -2.17
N THR A 182 -15.01 -7.50 -1.37
CA THR A 182 -15.33 -6.33 -0.52
C THR A 182 -14.24 -6.04 0.52
N ASP A 183 -13.63 -7.09 1.07
CA ASP A 183 -12.62 -6.98 2.12
C ASP A 183 -11.24 -6.69 1.51
N GLN A 184 -10.93 -7.25 0.34
CA GLN A 184 -9.76 -6.85 -0.45
C GLN A 184 -9.83 -5.38 -0.89
N LEU A 185 -11.03 -4.90 -1.24
CA LEU A 185 -11.26 -3.50 -1.55
C LEU A 185 -11.00 -2.62 -0.33
N ALA A 186 -11.50 -3.03 0.85
CA ALA A 186 -11.27 -2.33 2.11
C ALA A 186 -9.77 -2.28 2.49
N LEU A 187 -9.03 -3.38 2.26
CA LEU A 187 -7.59 -3.47 2.48
C LEU A 187 -6.83 -2.35 1.73
N CYS A 188 -7.17 -2.14 0.46
CA CYS A 188 -6.51 -1.16 -0.41
C CYS A 188 -7.02 0.27 -0.22
N ALA A 189 -8.35 0.45 -0.15
CA ALA A 189 -8.96 1.78 -0.11
C ALA A 189 -8.76 2.52 1.22
N ALA A 190 -8.63 1.79 2.34
CA ALA A 190 -8.65 2.41 3.66
C ALA A 190 -7.29 2.97 4.14
N ARG A 191 -6.18 2.71 3.41
CA ARG A 191 -4.85 3.24 3.76
C ARG A 191 -4.38 4.19 2.65
N LEU A 192 -4.60 5.48 2.87
CA LEU A 192 -4.16 6.52 1.94
C LEU A 192 -2.84 7.13 2.42
N PRO A 193 -1.83 7.26 1.54
CA PRO A 193 -0.52 7.84 1.89
C PRO A 193 -0.62 9.31 2.32
N ASP A 194 -1.64 10.02 1.83
CA ASP A 194 -1.83 11.45 2.09
C ASP A 194 -2.70 11.76 3.31
N THR A 195 -3.15 10.74 4.05
CA THR A 195 -3.97 10.94 5.25
C THR A 195 -3.21 11.78 6.28
N ASP A 196 -3.77 12.92 6.64
CA ASP A 196 -3.18 13.81 7.65
C ASP A 196 -3.53 13.33 9.06
N TYR A 197 -2.50 13.12 9.87
CA TYR A 197 -2.56 12.81 11.30
C TYR A 197 -1.93 13.95 12.10
N GLU A 198 -2.71 15.01 12.29
CA GLU A 198 -2.28 16.22 12.99
C GLU A 198 -1.69 15.92 14.38
N LEU A 199 -0.58 16.58 14.70
CA LEU A 199 0.13 16.45 15.96
C LEU A 199 -0.04 17.70 16.82
N SER A 200 -0.37 17.51 18.09
CA SER A 200 -0.29 18.53 19.14
C SER A 200 1.07 18.42 19.81
N THR A 201 1.90 19.45 19.65
CA THR A 201 3.24 19.53 20.26
C THR A 201 3.76 20.97 20.21
N ARG A 202 4.76 21.31 21.03
CA ARG A 202 5.49 22.58 20.95
C ARG A 202 6.74 22.50 20.07
N SER A 203 7.17 21.28 19.76
CA SER A 203 8.29 21.00 18.87
C SER A 203 8.00 21.46 17.43
N SER A 204 9.04 21.76 16.66
CA SER A 204 8.85 22.01 15.23
C SER A 204 8.49 20.73 14.51
N VAL A 205 7.43 20.78 13.69
CA VAL A 205 6.92 19.65 12.92
C VAL A 205 7.07 19.94 11.43
N ASN A 206 7.78 19.05 10.72
CA ASN A 206 7.91 19.06 9.28
C ASN A 206 7.27 17.80 8.70
N ARG A 207 6.23 17.95 7.86
CA ARG A 207 5.65 16.82 7.14
C ARG A 207 6.54 16.45 5.96
N LEU A 208 6.97 15.20 5.90
CA LEU A 208 7.82 14.66 4.84
C LEU A 208 6.98 14.28 3.61
N PRO A 209 7.59 14.17 2.40
CA PRO A 209 6.87 13.81 1.17
C PRO A 209 6.17 12.44 1.21
N ASN A 210 6.62 11.53 2.06
CA ASN A 210 6.02 10.21 2.28
C ASN A 210 4.95 10.22 3.39
N GLY A 211 4.47 11.41 3.79
CA GLY A 211 3.42 11.61 4.79
C GLY A 211 3.86 11.39 6.25
N LYS A 212 5.11 11.00 6.51
CA LYS A 212 5.66 10.93 7.88
C LYS A 212 5.86 12.34 8.46
N TYR A 213 5.93 12.44 9.78
CA TYR A 213 6.22 13.70 10.49
C TYR A 213 7.62 13.66 11.09
N HIS A 214 8.50 14.54 10.64
CA HIS A 214 9.77 14.79 11.32
C HIS A 214 9.56 15.88 12.37
N VAL A 215 9.87 15.55 13.61
CA VAL A 215 9.66 16.43 14.76
C VAL A 215 10.98 16.60 15.50
N VAL A 216 11.32 17.84 15.82
CA VAL A 216 12.55 18.19 16.52
C VAL A 216 12.19 18.94 17.79
N ASN A 217 12.69 18.45 18.93
CA ASN A 217 12.52 19.13 20.21
C ASN A 217 13.38 20.39 20.27
N ASN A 218 12.85 21.48 19.72
CA ASN A 218 13.49 22.80 19.69
C ASN A 218 12.70 23.87 20.47
N SER A 219 11.73 23.47 21.28
CA SER A 219 10.85 24.44 21.94
C SER A 219 11.64 25.37 22.87
N MET A 220 11.65 26.66 22.52
CA MET A 220 12.28 27.76 23.26
C MET A 220 11.38 28.31 24.38
N LEU A 221 10.14 27.83 24.51
CA LEU A 221 9.18 28.21 25.57
C LEU A 221 9.53 27.58 26.94
N ARG A 222 10.83 27.48 27.22
CA ARG A 222 11.37 26.88 28.43
C ARG A 222 11.25 27.88 29.56
N ASN A 223 10.74 27.44 30.71
CA ASN A 223 11.30 27.92 31.95
C ASN A 223 12.38 26.90 32.38
N PHE A 224 13.46 27.35 33.02
CA PHE A 224 14.51 26.45 33.52
C PHE A 224 14.00 25.46 34.58
N GLU A 225 12.78 25.64 35.09
CA GLU A 225 12.17 24.82 36.14
C GLU A 225 11.42 23.58 35.59
N LYS A 226 10.99 23.57 34.32
CA LYS A 226 10.08 22.57 33.72
C LYS A 226 10.76 21.48 32.90
N GLY A 227 12.09 21.44 32.91
CA GLY A 227 12.87 20.40 32.22
C GLY A 227 12.92 20.54 30.70
N ALA A 228 13.68 19.65 30.05
CA ALA A 228 13.90 19.65 28.60
C ALA A 228 12.90 18.79 27.81
N VAL A 229 12.01 18.09 28.51
CA VAL A 229 11.09 17.13 27.91
C VAL A 229 9.99 17.85 27.14
N ASP A 230 9.73 17.41 25.91
CA ASP A 230 8.54 17.81 25.16
C ASP A 230 7.66 16.62 24.84
N SER A 231 6.35 16.87 24.82
CA SER A 231 5.34 15.85 24.53
C SER A 231 4.68 16.10 23.19
N LEU A 232 4.41 15.00 22.49
CA LEU A 232 3.72 14.93 21.24
C LEU A 232 2.51 14.02 21.41
N ARG A 233 1.37 14.43 20.87
CA ARG A 233 0.16 13.61 20.84
C ARG A 233 -0.58 13.83 19.53
N GLY A 234 -1.10 12.77 18.92
CA GLY A 234 -2.05 12.92 17.82
C GLY A 234 -3.30 13.68 18.26
N ALA A 235 -3.78 14.60 17.42
CA ALA A 235 -4.98 15.40 17.72
C ALA A 235 -6.23 14.52 17.85
N LYS A 236 -6.27 13.40 17.12
CA LYS A 236 -7.38 12.45 17.04
C LYS A 236 -6.91 11.04 17.41
N LYS A 237 -7.87 10.15 17.68
CA LYS A 237 -7.60 8.73 17.91
C LYS A 237 -6.86 8.10 16.73
N LEU A 238 -6.02 7.12 17.02
CA LEU A 238 -5.33 6.36 15.99
C LEU A 238 -6.36 5.61 15.12
N PRO A 239 -6.24 5.70 13.78
CA PRO A 239 -7.12 4.98 12.89
C PRO A 239 -6.83 3.47 12.95
N VAL A 240 -7.90 2.67 12.87
CA VAL A 240 -7.79 1.23 12.65
C VAL A 240 -7.14 0.98 11.29
N LEU A 241 -6.11 0.14 11.28
CA LEU A 241 -5.36 -0.20 10.07
C LEU A 241 -6.26 -0.83 9.01
N SER A 242 -5.99 -0.56 7.74
CA SER A 242 -6.75 -1.18 6.64
C SER A 242 -6.60 -2.71 6.63
N CYS A 243 -5.40 -3.22 6.93
CA CYS A 243 -5.12 -4.65 7.00
C CYS A 243 -5.77 -5.33 8.21
N ALA A 244 -6.01 -4.61 9.31
CA ALA A 244 -6.79 -5.14 10.42
C ALA A 244 -8.28 -5.16 10.07
N ARG A 245 -8.79 -4.06 9.49
CA ARG A 245 -10.19 -3.93 9.09
C ARG A 245 -10.61 -4.97 8.06
N ALA A 246 -9.74 -5.27 7.09
CA ALA A 246 -9.99 -6.30 6.08
C ALA A 246 -10.14 -7.70 6.68
N LEU A 247 -9.56 -7.95 7.86
CA LEU A 247 -9.72 -9.19 8.63
C LEU A 247 -10.77 -9.07 9.75
N HIS A 248 -11.58 -8.00 9.75
CA HIS A 248 -12.57 -7.70 10.77
C HIS A 248 -11.98 -7.59 12.19
N LYS A 249 -10.74 -7.11 12.30
CA LYS A 249 -10.03 -6.84 13.56
C LYS A 249 -9.96 -5.34 13.85
N ASN A 250 -9.95 -4.99 15.14
CA ASN A 250 -9.85 -3.60 15.61
C ASN A 250 -8.44 -3.28 16.13
N ILE A 251 -7.47 -3.28 15.21
CA ILE A 251 -6.07 -3.01 15.53
C ILE A 251 -5.60 -1.68 14.91
N SER A 252 -5.00 -0.85 15.75
CA SER A 252 -4.32 0.40 15.37
C SER A 252 -2.82 0.28 15.65
N TYR A 253 -1.97 0.90 14.83
CA TYR A 253 -0.51 0.84 15.00
C TYR A 253 0.17 2.06 14.38
N TYR A 254 1.28 2.49 14.98
CA TYR A 254 2.16 3.51 14.42
C TYR A 254 3.61 3.22 14.82
N GLU A 255 4.56 3.81 14.09
CA GLU A 255 5.99 3.70 14.36
C GLU A 255 6.63 5.06 14.55
N VAL A 256 7.68 5.09 15.36
CA VAL A 256 8.49 6.29 15.62
C VAL A 256 9.96 5.93 15.50
N GLY A 257 10.64 6.50 14.51
CA GLY A 257 12.10 6.52 14.45
C GLY A 257 12.63 7.62 15.37
N LEU A 258 13.29 7.27 16.46
CA LEU A 258 13.81 8.21 17.46
C LEU A 258 15.33 8.31 17.42
N LYS A 259 15.82 9.55 17.35
CA LYS A 259 17.22 9.91 17.59
C LYS A 259 17.28 10.66 18.92
N GLY A 260 17.87 10.04 19.95
CA GLY A 260 17.86 10.56 21.32
C GLY A 260 17.26 9.58 22.32
N CYS A 261 16.56 10.08 23.34
CA CYS A 261 15.87 9.25 24.33
C CYS A 261 14.43 9.75 24.55
N GLY A 262 13.53 8.87 24.96
CA GLY A 262 12.12 9.24 25.10
C GLY A 262 11.24 8.10 25.56
N SER A 263 9.94 8.30 25.41
CA SER A 263 8.92 7.28 25.65
C SER A 263 7.93 7.29 24.49
N VAL A 264 7.50 6.10 24.03
CA VAL A 264 6.52 5.92 22.96
C VAL A 264 5.32 5.17 23.51
N GLY A 265 4.10 5.58 23.16
CA GLY A 265 2.91 5.00 23.75
C GLY A 265 1.58 5.59 23.30
N LEU A 266 0.54 5.35 24.09
CA LEU A 266 -0.80 5.85 23.85
C LEU A 266 -1.24 6.81 24.94
N ALA A 267 -2.03 7.81 24.55
CA ALA A 267 -2.70 8.72 25.48
C ALA A 267 -4.19 8.82 25.13
N SER A 268 -5.04 8.77 26.14
CA SER A 268 -6.49 8.91 25.96
C SER A 268 -6.85 10.33 25.51
N VAL A 269 -7.71 10.40 24.49
CA VAL A 269 -8.28 11.64 23.94
C VAL A 269 -9.80 11.72 24.11
N SER A 270 -10.34 10.80 24.91
CA SER A 270 -11.77 10.58 25.16
C SER A 270 -12.47 11.82 25.71
N ASP A 271 -11.79 12.60 26.56
CA ASP A 271 -12.33 13.84 27.12
C ASP A 271 -11.27 14.96 27.17
N ALA A 272 -11.69 16.16 27.58
CA ALA A 272 -10.83 17.33 27.63
C ALA A 272 -9.71 17.21 28.67
N ALA A 273 -9.95 16.54 29.80
CA ALA A 273 -8.96 16.39 30.85
C ALA A 273 -7.83 15.44 30.41
N THR A 274 -8.19 14.28 29.85
CA THR A 274 -7.18 13.33 29.33
C THR A 274 -6.43 13.89 28.13
N ARG A 275 -7.12 14.65 27.26
CA ARG A 275 -6.51 15.31 26.10
C ARG A 275 -5.42 16.32 26.47
N ASN A 276 -5.55 16.97 27.63
CA ASN A 276 -4.60 17.97 28.11
C ASN A 276 -3.40 17.37 28.86
N ALA A 277 -3.38 16.06 29.12
CA ALA A 277 -2.25 15.40 29.76
C ALA A 277 -0.99 15.39 28.87
N TYR A 278 -1.17 15.31 27.54
CA TYR A 278 -0.09 15.20 26.56
C TYR A 278 -0.31 16.05 25.31
N GLY A 279 0.79 16.39 24.65
CA GLY A 279 0.85 17.28 23.50
C GLY A 279 1.28 18.70 23.85
N PHE A 280 0.71 19.71 23.19
CA PHE A 280 1.12 21.11 23.36
C PHE A 280 1.03 21.55 24.83
N GLY A 281 2.17 21.92 25.43
CA GLY A 281 2.27 22.44 26.79
C GLY A 281 2.60 21.39 27.85
N SER A 282 2.59 20.09 27.51
CA SER A 282 3.03 19.03 28.42
C SER A 282 4.55 18.81 28.34
N GLY A 283 5.18 18.65 29.50
CA GLY A 283 6.61 18.35 29.65
C GLY A 283 6.86 17.02 30.34
N GLU A 284 5.95 16.07 30.16
CA GLU A 284 5.97 14.79 30.88
C GLU A 284 6.22 13.63 29.92
N HIS A 285 6.80 12.56 30.44
CA HIS A 285 6.88 11.29 29.72
C HIS A 285 5.50 10.62 29.64
N VAL A 286 5.23 9.93 28.54
CA VAL A 286 4.00 9.15 28.35
C VAL A 286 3.94 8.07 29.44
N GLY A 287 2.75 7.81 30.00
CA GLY A 287 2.57 6.89 31.13
C GLY A 287 2.63 7.54 32.52
N TRP A 288 2.98 8.83 32.63
CA TRP A 288 3.09 9.53 33.93
C TRP A 288 1.85 10.33 34.33
N LYS A 289 0.98 10.72 33.41
CA LYS A 289 -0.22 11.54 33.69
C LYS A 289 -1.40 11.09 32.87
N GLY A 290 -2.58 11.12 33.46
CA GLY A 290 -3.82 10.76 32.77
C GLY A 290 -3.78 9.34 32.21
N ILE A 291 -4.87 8.93 31.55
CA ILE A 291 -4.97 7.58 31.01
C ILE A 291 -3.97 7.40 29.86
N SER A 292 -2.85 6.73 30.11
CA SER A 292 -1.75 6.58 29.16
C SER A 292 -0.89 5.35 29.45
N TYR A 293 -0.25 4.82 28.41
CA TYR A 293 0.54 3.59 28.43
C TYR A 293 1.77 3.78 27.57
N ALA A 294 2.96 3.44 28.06
CA ALA A 294 4.20 3.78 27.38
C ALA A 294 5.31 2.77 27.59
N TYR A 295 6.20 2.71 26.60
CA TYR A 295 7.47 2.03 26.65
C TYR A 295 8.60 3.07 26.71
N HIS A 296 9.44 2.98 27.73
CA HIS A 296 10.48 3.97 28.04
C HIS A 296 11.84 3.51 27.53
N GLY A 297 12.59 4.43 26.89
CA GLY A 297 13.86 4.08 26.25
C GLY A 297 15.03 3.94 27.22
N ASN A 298 15.05 4.70 28.31
CA ASN A 298 16.20 4.72 29.23
C ASN A 298 16.42 3.39 29.95
N ASP A 299 15.34 2.69 30.32
CA ASP A 299 15.35 1.47 31.12
C ASP A 299 14.69 0.28 30.40
N GLY A 300 13.87 0.52 29.38
CA GLY A 300 13.08 -0.54 28.75
C GLY A 300 11.83 -0.90 29.56
N ASP A 301 11.45 -0.08 30.52
CA ASP A 301 10.27 -0.33 31.34
C ASP A 301 8.99 0.05 30.60
N PHE A 302 7.94 -0.70 30.91
CA PHE A 302 6.58 -0.29 30.62
C PHE A 302 6.06 0.57 31.78
N VAL A 303 5.45 1.70 31.44
CA VAL A 303 4.91 2.67 32.38
C VAL A 303 3.51 3.05 31.96
N PHE A 304 2.55 2.98 32.88
CA PHE A 304 1.18 3.42 32.61
C PHE A 304 0.57 4.22 33.76
N ASN A 305 -0.40 5.06 33.44
CA ASN A 305 -1.25 5.75 34.41
C ASN A 305 -2.70 5.53 33.97
N ASP A 306 -3.55 5.14 34.91
CA ASP A 306 -4.96 4.80 34.69
C ASP A 306 -5.91 5.98 34.96
N GLY A 307 -5.36 7.16 35.23
CA GLY A 307 -6.07 8.38 35.59
C GLY A 307 -6.39 8.53 37.07
N THR A 308 -6.14 7.52 37.92
CA THR A 308 -6.45 7.59 39.36
C THR A 308 -5.48 8.48 40.13
N LYS A 309 -4.23 8.59 39.65
CA LYS A 309 -3.18 9.44 40.22
C LYS A 309 -2.97 10.68 39.34
N PRO A 310 -2.87 11.89 39.92
CA PRO A 310 -2.63 13.11 39.16
C PRO A 310 -1.23 13.14 38.51
N TYR A 311 -0.29 12.34 39.03
CA TYR A 311 1.07 12.21 38.54
C TYR A 311 1.69 10.89 38.98
N GLY A 312 2.65 10.40 38.19
CA GLY A 312 3.33 9.13 38.38
C GLY A 312 2.56 8.00 37.70
N GLY A 313 3.28 7.03 37.16
CA GLY A 313 2.71 5.82 36.59
C GLY A 313 2.80 4.64 37.54
N GLU A 314 2.63 3.45 37.00
CA GLU A 314 3.09 2.19 37.56
C GLU A 314 4.11 1.61 36.59
N TRP A 315 5.21 1.11 37.13
CA TRP A 315 6.37 0.65 36.37
C TRP A 315 6.48 -0.86 36.45
N SER A 316 6.82 -1.46 35.31
CA SER A 316 7.14 -2.88 35.23
C SER A 316 8.22 -3.11 34.19
N ALA A 317 9.18 -3.99 34.51
CA ALA A 317 10.13 -4.48 33.53
C ALA A 317 9.40 -5.08 32.34
N PHE A 318 9.83 -4.73 31.13
CA PHE A 318 9.10 -5.09 29.92
C PHE A 318 10.00 -5.53 28.77
N GLY A 319 10.88 -4.64 28.31
CA GLY A 319 11.72 -4.87 27.13
C GLY A 319 13.15 -4.36 27.30
N PRO A 320 13.98 -4.47 26.26
CA PRO A 320 15.32 -3.88 26.26
C PRO A 320 15.27 -2.34 26.25
N SER A 321 16.22 -1.69 26.91
CA SER A 321 16.41 -0.25 26.73
C SER A 321 16.76 0.09 25.27
N TRP A 322 16.51 1.35 24.87
CA TRP A 322 16.74 1.85 23.52
C TRP A 322 17.07 3.35 23.52
N GLY A 323 17.55 3.87 22.39
CA GLY A 323 17.95 5.26 22.29
C GLY A 323 19.31 5.55 22.94
N ARG A 324 19.47 6.76 23.49
CA ARG A 324 20.76 7.28 23.98
C ARG A 324 21.39 6.42 25.08
N ALA A 325 20.60 5.71 25.88
CA ALA A 325 21.11 4.83 26.93
C ALA A 325 21.95 3.65 26.37
N VAL A 326 21.70 3.26 25.12
CA VAL A 326 22.35 2.12 24.46
C VAL A 326 23.32 2.55 23.36
N ALA A 327 23.22 3.80 22.88
CA ALA A 327 24.16 4.37 21.91
C ALA A 327 25.55 4.55 22.56
N GLN A 328 26.58 3.92 22.00
CA GLN A 328 27.96 4.08 22.49
C GLN A 328 28.42 5.53 22.32
N PRO A 329 29.12 6.11 23.32
CA PRO A 329 29.54 7.52 23.31
C PRO A 329 30.66 7.84 22.30
N GLU A 330 31.17 6.86 21.56
CA GLU A 330 32.30 7.03 20.65
C GLU A 330 31.90 7.58 19.27
N ASN A 331 30.60 7.58 18.94
CA ASN A 331 30.11 8.12 17.68
C ASN A 331 29.69 9.58 17.86
N GLN A 332 30.20 10.46 16.99
CA GLN A 332 29.83 11.88 16.95
C GLN A 332 28.29 12.03 16.92
N GLU A 333 27.75 13.11 17.51
CA GLU A 333 26.29 13.34 17.61
C GLU A 333 25.54 13.25 16.26
N GLU A 334 26.23 13.43 15.14
CA GLU A 334 25.67 13.23 13.80
C GLU A 334 25.33 11.75 13.49
N ASP A 335 26.09 10.79 14.02
CA ASP A 335 25.97 9.33 13.78
C ASP A 335 25.20 8.56 14.87
N ALA A 336 24.50 9.24 15.77
CA ALA A 336 23.71 8.56 16.80
C ALA A 336 22.63 7.65 16.15
N PRO A 337 22.57 6.36 16.50
CA PRO A 337 21.66 5.40 15.86
C PRO A 337 20.21 5.78 16.10
N MET A 338 19.40 5.67 15.04
CA MET A 338 17.95 5.83 15.12
C MET A 338 17.31 4.49 15.50
N PHE A 339 16.47 4.50 16.53
CA PHE A 339 15.70 3.33 16.97
C PHE A 339 14.26 3.49 16.50
N THR A 340 13.69 2.47 15.87
CA THR A 340 12.28 2.49 15.45
C THR A 340 11.44 1.74 16.46
N VAL A 341 10.61 2.46 17.20
CA VAL A 341 9.68 1.89 18.19
C VAL A 341 8.28 1.92 17.62
N GLY A 342 7.62 0.78 17.55
CA GLY A 342 6.21 0.67 17.22
C GLY A 342 5.34 0.56 18.44
N CYS A 343 4.13 1.09 18.36
CA CYS A 343 3.11 0.96 19.39
C CYS A 343 1.77 0.67 18.73
N GLY A 344 1.12 -0.40 19.17
CA GLY A 344 -0.17 -0.82 18.69
C GLY A 344 -1.19 -1.04 19.79
N LEU A 345 -2.45 -0.90 19.43
CA LEU A 345 -3.62 -1.19 20.26
C LEU A 345 -4.43 -2.28 19.58
N ASP A 346 -4.57 -3.43 20.22
CA ASP A 346 -5.60 -4.40 19.92
C ASP A 346 -6.81 -4.07 20.81
N ALA A 347 -7.79 -3.38 20.23
CA ALA A 347 -8.96 -2.93 20.97
C ALA A 347 -9.94 -4.08 21.27
N ASP A 348 -9.87 -5.19 20.52
CA ASP A 348 -10.69 -6.38 20.78
C ASP A 348 -10.18 -7.15 22.01
N LYS A 349 -8.86 -7.16 22.20
CA LYS A 349 -8.19 -7.77 23.38
C LYS A 349 -7.92 -6.79 24.52
N HIS A 350 -8.27 -5.52 24.36
CA HIS A 350 -7.93 -4.45 25.32
C HIS A 350 -6.44 -4.43 25.69
N GLN A 351 -5.57 -4.52 24.68
CA GLN A 351 -4.14 -4.74 24.90
C GLN A 351 -3.27 -3.80 24.06
N VAL A 352 -2.29 -3.16 24.70
CA VAL A 352 -1.21 -2.46 23.99
C VAL A 352 -0.07 -3.43 23.73
N PHE A 353 0.56 -3.33 22.57
CA PHE A 353 1.80 -4.04 22.25
C PHE A 353 2.84 -3.08 21.67
N PHE A 354 4.11 -3.48 21.79
CA PHE A 354 5.23 -2.69 21.32
C PHE A 354 6.16 -3.50 20.44
N THR A 355 6.84 -2.81 19.55
CA THR A 355 7.86 -3.37 18.68
C THR A 355 9.11 -2.50 18.75
N LEU A 356 10.27 -3.09 18.49
CA LEU A 356 11.55 -2.40 18.44
C LEU A 356 12.31 -2.89 17.21
N ASN A 357 12.69 -1.96 16.34
CA ASN A 357 13.42 -2.20 15.10
C ASN A 357 12.78 -3.28 14.19
N GLY A 358 11.44 -3.32 14.16
CA GLY A 358 10.69 -4.28 13.35
C GLY A 358 10.46 -5.64 13.99
N GLU A 359 10.83 -5.82 15.26
CA GLU A 359 10.60 -7.05 16.01
C GLU A 359 9.61 -6.80 17.15
N MET A 360 8.77 -7.80 17.45
CA MET A 360 7.83 -7.74 18.58
C MET A 360 8.61 -7.73 19.90
N VAL A 361 8.37 -6.74 20.75
CA VAL A 361 8.89 -6.73 22.13
C VAL A 361 7.96 -7.54 23.02
N GLY A 362 6.65 -7.29 22.89
CA GLY A 362 5.63 -7.99 23.65
C GLY A 362 4.37 -7.16 23.81
N ALA A 363 3.43 -7.72 24.57
CA ALA A 363 2.20 -7.05 24.95
C ALA A 363 2.28 -6.55 26.40
N ALA A 364 1.75 -5.37 26.64
CA ALA A 364 1.77 -4.72 27.95
C ALA A 364 1.11 -5.60 29.03
N PRO A 365 1.66 -5.65 30.25
CA PRO A 365 1.16 -6.49 31.34
C PRO A 365 -0.08 -5.91 32.05
N THR A 366 -0.85 -5.06 31.37
CA THR A 366 -2.07 -4.44 31.89
C THR A 366 -3.14 -4.39 30.81
N GLU A 367 -4.40 -4.50 31.21
CA GLU A 367 -5.54 -4.22 30.34
C GLU A 367 -5.66 -2.71 30.09
N VAL A 368 -6.04 -2.38 28.87
CA VAL A 368 -6.27 -1.01 28.42
C VAL A 368 -7.69 -0.62 28.74
N LEU A 369 -7.84 0.44 29.54
CA LEU A 369 -9.15 1.02 29.82
C LEU A 369 -9.89 1.40 28.53
N PRO A 370 -11.22 1.23 28.46
CA PRO A 370 -12.01 1.65 27.31
C PRO A 370 -11.84 3.15 27.03
N GLY A 371 -11.70 3.51 25.75
CA GLY A 371 -11.59 4.90 25.33
C GLY A 371 -11.00 5.06 23.94
N ASP A 372 -10.95 6.31 23.49
CA ASP A 372 -10.27 6.71 22.27
C ASP A 372 -8.81 7.07 22.60
N PHE A 373 -7.86 6.42 21.94
CA PHE A 373 -6.43 6.63 22.17
C PHE A 373 -5.72 7.20 20.94
N ALA A 374 -4.85 8.18 21.16
CA ALA A 374 -3.97 8.75 20.15
C ALA A 374 -2.52 8.26 20.36
N ALA A 375 -1.73 8.29 19.29
CA ALA A 375 -0.29 8.14 19.39
C ALA A 375 0.28 9.23 20.29
N ALA A 376 1.20 8.85 21.18
CA ALA A 376 1.88 9.74 22.09
C ALA A 376 3.37 9.43 22.13
N VAL A 377 4.18 10.48 22.13
CA VAL A 377 5.64 10.40 22.19
C VAL A 377 6.14 11.48 23.14
N SER A 378 7.16 11.20 23.92
CA SER A 378 7.89 12.25 24.64
C SER A 378 9.35 12.21 24.25
N LEU A 379 9.91 13.38 23.93
CA LEU A 379 11.31 13.61 23.60
C LEU A 379 12.00 14.15 24.85
N HIS A 380 13.06 13.49 25.31
CA HIS A 380 13.63 13.77 26.63
C HIS A 380 14.46 15.06 26.66
N ALA A 381 15.33 15.24 25.67
CA ALA A 381 16.30 16.33 25.63
C ALA A 381 16.06 17.28 24.46
N PHE A 382 16.64 18.48 24.57
CA PHE A 382 16.72 19.42 23.46
C PHE A 382 17.47 18.79 22.29
N GLY A 383 16.98 19.01 21.08
CA GLY A 383 17.56 18.46 19.87
C GLY A 383 17.27 16.97 19.65
N ASP A 384 16.59 16.29 20.57
CA ASP A 384 16.06 14.95 20.27
C ASP A 384 15.04 15.05 19.13
N GLU A 385 15.04 14.04 18.26
CA GLU A 385 14.23 14.00 17.05
C GLU A 385 13.38 12.74 16.99
N ALA A 386 12.20 12.88 16.39
CA ALA A 386 11.32 11.77 16.06
C ALA A 386 10.85 11.84 14.60
N VAL A 387 10.78 10.70 13.94
CA VAL A 387 10.12 10.51 12.65
C VAL A 387 8.92 9.60 12.86
N ILE A 388 7.72 10.17 12.86
CA ILE A 388 6.47 9.47 13.15
C ILE A 388 5.83 8.99 11.85
N ASN A 389 5.56 7.69 11.77
CA ASN A 389 4.76 7.04 10.74
C ASN A 389 3.43 6.58 11.35
N ALA A 390 2.35 7.35 11.13
CA ALA A 390 1.00 7.00 11.57
C ALA A 390 0.21 6.16 10.53
N GLY A 391 0.92 5.50 9.60
CA GLY A 391 0.33 4.66 8.55
C GLY A 391 0.50 5.19 7.13
N ALA A 392 1.09 6.38 6.97
CA ALA A 392 1.31 7.03 5.67
C ALA A 392 2.42 6.38 4.82
N ALA A 393 3.29 5.58 5.43
CA ALA A 393 4.35 4.84 4.75
C ALA A 393 4.39 3.38 5.23
N PRO A 394 5.08 2.46 4.52
CA PRO A 394 5.35 1.12 5.00
C PRO A 394 5.95 1.12 6.41
N PHE A 395 5.52 0.15 7.22
CA PHE A 395 6.09 -0.09 8.54
C PHE A 395 7.32 -0.99 8.44
N LEU A 396 8.21 -0.87 9.42
CA LEU A 396 9.34 -1.78 9.56
C LEU A 396 8.88 -3.14 10.11
N PHE A 397 7.96 -3.12 11.08
CA PHE A 397 7.31 -4.32 11.59
C PHE A 397 6.31 -4.89 10.57
N ASP A 398 6.27 -6.22 10.43
CA ASP A 398 5.31 -6.93 9.58
C ASP A 398 3.91 -6.96 10.21
N ILE A 399 3.27 -5.78 10.23
CA ILE A 399 1.97 -5.58 10.88
C ILE A 399 0.85 -6.38 10.20
N GLU A 400 0.96 -6.59 8.89
CA GLU A 400 0.04 -7.45 8.14
C GLU A 400 0.18 -8.91 8.57
N GLY A 401 1.41 -9.42 8.72
CA GLY A 401 1.67 -10.76 9.28
C GLY A 401 1.12 -10.92 10.69
N PHE A 402 1.31 -9.90 11.55
CA PHE A 402 0.73 -9.88 12.89
C PHE A 402 -0.80 -9.91 12.87
N CYS A 403 -1.44 -9.09 12.03
CA CYS A 403 -2.89 -9.06 11.92
C CYS A 403 -3.47 -10.36 11.36
N ALA A 404 -2.76 -11.05 10.47
CA ALA A 404 -3.18 -12.36 9.95
C ALA A 404 -2.96 -13.52 10.93
N SER A 405 -2.18 -13.32 11.99
CA SER A 405 -1.95 -14.36 13.00
C SER A 405 -3.24 -14.61 13.83
N PRO A 406 -3.50 -15.86 14.24
CA PRO A 406 -4.72 -16.25 14.95
C PRO A 406 -4.89 -15.56 16.32
#